data_AF-A0A8J3M0N7-F1
#
_entry.id   AF-A0A8J3M0N7-F1
#
_cell.length_a   1.000
_cell.length_b   1.000
_cell.length_c   1.000
_cell.angle_alpha   90.00
_cell.angle_beta   90.00
_cell.angle_gamma   90.00
#
_symmetry.space_group_name_H-M   'P 1'
#
loop_
_entity.id
_entity.type
_entity.pdbx_description
1 polymer ?
#
loop_
_entity_poly.entity_id
_entity_poly.type
_entity_poly.pdbx_seq_one_letter_code
_entity_poly.pdbx_strand_id
1 'polypeptide(L)' 'MTRTPTTKESLTNPGQIPESRWYTFDLVSAEGEIGGWGRAFAPSPAAAHRFATSFLAGTSSVRLRGAANHD' A
#
# COMPACT_ATOMS: atom_id res chain seq x y z
N MET A 1 -34.50 -4.92 -27.39
CA MET A 1 -34.60 -4.30 -26.05
C MET A 1 -33.22 -4.37 -25.41
N THR A 2 -32.52 -3.25 -25.38
CA THR A 2 -31.08 -3.12 -25.08
C THR A 2 -30.88 -3.05 -23.56
N ARG A 3 -29.99 -3.89 -23.03
CA ARG A 3 -29.69 -3.96 -21.59
C ARG A 3 -28.96 -2.69 -21.16
N THR A 4 -29.53 -1.93 -20.22
CA THR A 4 -28.87 -0.81 -19.54
C THR A 4 -27.68 -1.33 -18.75
N PRO A 5 -26.43 -0.94 -19.04
CA PRO A 5 -25.35 -1.21 -18.12
C PRO A 5 -25.50 -0.28 -16.92
N THR A 6 -25.87 -0.83 -15.76
CA THR A 6 -25.75 -0.16 -14.46
C THR A 6 -24.26 -0.10 -14.10
N THR A 7 -23.49 0.65 -14.88
CA THR A 7 -22.16 1.09 -14.45
C THR A 7 -22.43 2.20 -13.46
N LYS A 8 -22.60 1.84 -12.18
CA LYS A 8 -22.22 2.74 -11.11
C LYS A 8 -20.72 2.93 -11.31
N GLU A 9 -20.38 3.97 -12.06
CA GLU A 9 -19.04 4.52 -12.09
C GLU A 9 -18.63 4.62 -10.63
N SER A 10 -17.55 3.93 -10.29
CA SER A 10 -16.86 4.02 -9.01
C SER A 10 -16.28 5.43 -8.87
N LEU A 11 -17.18 6.43 -8.80
CA LEU A 11 -16.94 7.73 -8.25
C LEU A 11 -16.58 7.46 -6.79
N THR A 12 -15.29 7.43 -6.54
CA THR A 12 -14.73 7.47 -5.20
C THR A 12 -15.41 8.63 -4.49
N ASN A 13 -16.36 8.34 -3.60
CA ASN A 13 -17.06 9.36 -2.83
C ASN A 13 -15.98 10.19 -2.11
N PRO A 14 -15.93 11.52 -2.27
CA PRO A 14 -14.91 12.37 -1.65
C PRO A 14 -14.99 12.46 -0.11
N GLY A 15 -15.62 11.48 0.55
CA GLY A 15 -15.67 11.29 2.00
C GLY A 15 -15.47 9.84 2.44
N GLN A 16 -15.14 8.90 1.54
CA GLN A 16 -14.84 7.53 1.95
C GLN A 16 -13.38 7.48 2.42
N ILE A 17 -13.17 7.49 3.74
CA ILE A 17 -11.87 7.20 4.32
C ILE A 17 -11.47 5.82 3.81
N PRO A 18 -10.36 5.69 3.07
CA PRO A 18 -9.97 4.39 2.57
C PRO A 18 -9.76 3.45 3.75
N GLU A 19 -10.43 2.30 3.70
CA GLU A 19 -10.35 1.32 4.77
C GLU A 19 -8.90 0.95 5.01
N SER A 20 -8.49 1.04 6.28
CA SER A 20 -7.12 0.70 6.63
C SER A 20 -6.89 -0.79 6.47
N ARG A 21 -5.75 -1.14 5.89
CA ARG A 21 -5.34 -2.53 5.69
C ARG A 21 -3.87 -2.71 6.01
N TRP A 22 -3.45 -3.96 6.17
CA TRP A 22 -2.05 -4.30 6.36
C TRP A 22 -1.28 -4.21 5.04
N TYR A 23 -0.19 -3.47 5.05
CA TYR A 23 0.78 -3.39 3.96
C TYR A 23 2.10 -4.02 4.41
N THR A 24 2.69 -4.83 3.54
CA THR A 24 4.00 -5.44 3.77
C THR A 24 5.07 -4.64 3.04
N PHE A 25 6.22 -4.44 3.68
CA PHE A 25 7.37 -3.77 3.08
C PHE A 25 8.65 -4.54 3.38
N ASP A 26 9.63 -4.34 2.50
CA ASP A 26 11.00 -4.80 2.63
C ASP A 26 11.90 -3.61 2.96
N LEU A 27 12.89 -3.86 3.82
CA LEU A 27 14.00 -2.96 4.08
C LEU A 27 15.17 -3.38 3.18
N VAL A 28 15.55 -2.49 2.28
CA VAL A 28 16.56 -2.74 1.25
C VAL A 28 17.82 -1.97 1.60
N SER A 29 18.97 -2.66 1.67
CA SER A 29 20.27 -2.02 1.93
C SER A 29 20.71 -1.15 0.75
N ALA A 30 21.80 -0.41 0.92
CA ALA A 30 22.38 0.40 -0.16
C ALA A 30 22.85 -0.46 -1.35
N GLU A 31 23.20 -1.71 -1.09
CA GLU A 31 23.65 -2.72 -2.06
C GLU A 31 22.48 -3.41 -2.79
N GLY A 32 21.24 -3.09 -2.40
CA GLY A 32 20.03 -3.67 -2.99
C GLY A 32 19.55 -4.98 -2.34
N GLU A 33 20.17 -5.41 -1.24
CA GLU A 33 19.79 -6.64 -0.53
C GLU A 33 18.62 -6.41 0.44
N ILE A 34 17.73 -7.39 0.58
CA ILE A 34 16.65 -7.33 1.57
C ILE A 34 17.21 -7.76 2.93
N GLY A 35 17.48 -6.79 3.80
CA GLY A 35 17.97 -7.03 5.16
C GLY A 35 16.87 -7.31 6.18
N GLY A 36 15.61 -7.04 5.84
CA GLY A 36 14.48 -7.28 6.71
C GLY A 36 13.14 -6.97 6.05
N TRP A 37 12.05 -7.30 6.74
CA TRP A 37 10.69 -7.03 6.29
C TRP A 37 9.78 -6.68 7.48
N GLY A 38 8.68 -6.00 7.20
CA GLY A 38 7.71 -5.61 8.23
C GLY A 38 6.32 -5.38 7.65
N ARG A 39 5.36 -5.08 8.54
CA ARG A 39 3.97 -4.78 8.18
C ARG A 39 3.49 -3.51 8.88
N ALA A 40 2.71 -2.70 8.17
CA ALA A 40 2.09 -1.48 8.72
C ALA A 40 0.61 -1.46 8.39
N PHE A 41 -0.22 -1.13 9.39
CA PHE A 41 -1.65 -0.91 9.19
C PHE A 41 -1.86 0.55 8.82
N ALA A 42 -2.38 0.81 7.62
CA ALA A 42 -2.49 2.16 7.08
C ALA A 42 -3.71 2.31 6.16
N PRO A 43 -4.20 3.54 5.97
CA PRO A 43 -5.30 3.82 5.05
C PRO A 43 -4.87 3.81 3.57
N SER A 44 -3.57 3.83 3.28
CA SER A 44 -3.06 3.83 1.91
C SER A 44 -1.62 3.31 1.82
N PRO A 45 -1.16 2.90 0.62
CA PRO A 45 0.23 2.53 0.41
C PRO A 45 1.19 3.69 0.77
N ALA A 46 0.85 4.93 0.38
CA ALA A 46 1.67 6.10 0.68
C ALA A 46 1.81 6.35 2.19
N ALA A 47 0.73 6.14 2.97
CA ALA A 47 0.78 6.25 4.42
C ALA A 47 1.64 5.15 5.06
N ALA A 48 1.50 3.90 4.59
CA ALA A 48 2.34 2.79 5.03
C ALA A 48 3.83 3.03 4.72
N HIS A 49 4.14 3.53 3.52
CA HIS A 49 5.50 3.86 3.10
C HIS A 49 6.10 4.97 3.96
N ARG A 50 5.36 6.04 4.24
CA ARG A 50 5.80 7.12 5.12
C ARG A 50 6.09 6.62 6.54
N PHE A 51 5.20 5.78 7.09
CA PHE A 51 5.42 5.16 8.40
C PHE A 51 6.70 4.32 8.42
N ALA A 52 6.82 3.37 7.50
CA ALA A 52 8.00 2.50 7.42
C ALA A 52 9.30 3.31 7.21
N THR A 53 9.25 4.36 6.38
CA THR A 53 10.39 5.25 6.16
C THR A 53 10.79 6.00 7.43
N SER A 54 9.82 6.49 8.20
CA SER A 54 10.09 7.33 9.38
C SER A 54 10.56 6.52 10.59
N PHE A 55 10.08 5.29 10.75
CA PHE A 55 10.30 4.51 11.98
C PHE A 55 11.22 3.31 11.81
N LEU A 56 11.39 2.78 10.60
CA LEU A 56 12.02 1.47 10.38
C LEU A 56 13.17 1.49 9.37
N ALA A 57 13.23 2.50 8.51
CA ALA A 57 14.19 2.52 7.41
C ALA A 57 15.64 2.70 7.87
N GLY A 58 15.91 3.54 8.88
CA GLY A 58 17.30 3.82 9.28
C GLY A 58 18.16 4.24 8.08
N THR A 59 19.19 3.45 7.75
CA THR A 59 20.03 3.61 6.55
C THR A 59 19.55 2.82 5.33
N SER A 60 18.53 1.99 5.49
CA SER A 60 17.89 1.20 4.43
C SER A 60 16.82 2.01 3.70
N SER A 61 16.52 1.62 2.46
CA SER A 61 15.36 2.10 1.70
C SER A 61 14.14 1.21 1.93
N VAL A 62 12.94 1.78 1.87
CA VAL A 62 11.68 1.02 2.02
C VAL A 62 11.08 0.71 0.65
N ARG A 63 10.83 -0.56 0.39
CA ARG A 63 10.07 -1.03 -0.77
C ARG A 63 8.77 -1.67 -0.30
N LEU A 64 7.63 -1.11 -0.69
CA LEU A 64 6.35 -1.80 -0.50
C LEU A 64 6.31 -3.02 -1.42
N ARG A 65 5.97 -4.18 -0.86
CA ARG A 65 5.52 -5.29 -1.69
C ARG A 65 4.16 -4.87 -2.23
N GLY A 66 4.02 -4.75 -3.55
CA GLY A 66 2.74 -4.44 -4.17
C GLY A 66 1.68 -5.35 -3.57
N ALA A 67 0.49 -4.80 -3.29
CA ALA A 67 -0.65 -5.63 -2.95
C ALA A 67 -0.80 -6.61 -4.11
N ALA A 68 -0.31 -7.84 -3.93
CA ALA A 68 -0.55 -8.90 -4.87
C ALA A 68 -2.06 -8.92 -5.01
N ASN A 69 -2.50 -8.73 -6.25
CA ASN A 69 -3.90 -8.79 -6.59
C ASN A 69 -4.51 -10.01 -5.87
N HIS A 70 -5.67 -9.76 -5.28
CA HIS A 70 -6.60 -10.76 -4.80
C HIS A 70 -6.46 -12.04 -5.63
N ASP A 71 -6.01 -13.12 -4.99
CA ASP A 71 -6.40 -14.46 -5.42
C ASP A 71 -7.82 -14.71 -4.88
#